data_AF-A0A7D3VWB0-F1
#
_entry.id   AF-A0A7D3VWB0-F1
#
_cell.length_a   1.000
_cell.length_b   1.000
_cell.length_c   1.000
_cell.angle_alpha   90.00
_cell.angle_beta   90.00
_cell.angle_gamma   90.00
#
_symmetry.space_group_name_H-M   'P 1'
#
loop_
_entity.id
_entity.type
_entity.pdbx_description
1 polymer ?
#
loop_
_entity_poly.entity_id
_entity_poly.type
_entity_poly.pdbx_seq_one_letter_code
_entity_poly.pdbx_strand_id
1 'polypeptide(L)'
;MKRYSTRIAASAACAAAALVLTGCGGGGSASGGASELDIATLTAAQSLDPADAIGSALPYFQAAYDTLIKRDPDGSYKPMLATEWSYDKDRTHLSMTLRTGVKFDDGTAFDGAAVKANLEHFKNGGGGGAKYLKPLKDVKVVDPAHVVLELAQPDPGLEFYLSDAAGLMASPAKLKDGSLKTAPAGTGPYVLDKGKTAVGSKYVFTRRSGYWGDQAKFKTLTISVFDNETAVVNGLKTGQIDSAVLQDADQQAAVASDANLTKTPFTFDFQGLLLFDRGGVRTPALKKPEVRQAINYALDRTTMLDKIRQGHGEITDQVFGTETKAYDKSLDTYYPHDPAKAKKLLADAGYAGGFALKLPRVPSMTDALVSSIQTDLGAVGIKVTWDQLDAGGAVQKIYRDRAYSAMVMNMGQPSIDWLTDQDLVTPGAFNMFGTTDPAVTRLLGQVQAGDEGQAAAASKELNKHLVEQAWFAPFYRLQYQLVSTKDVKAVTQSGMAVPSIYDYAPAGS
;
A
#
# COMPACT_ATOMS: atom_id res chain seq x y z
N MET A 1 46.85 23.33 33.00
CA MET A 1 46.79 24.70 32.41
C MET A 1 47.99 24.94 31.50
N LYS A 2 47.79 25.15 30.20
CA LYS A 2 48.57 25.99 29.27
C LYS A 2 47.78 26.09 27.94
N ARG A 3 47.98 27.14 27.15
CA ARG A 3 46.98 27.64 26.17
C ARG A 3 47.68 28.43 25.06
N TYR A 4 47.34 28.18 23.78
CA TYR A 4 47.72 28.97 22.57
C TYR A 4 49.25 29.04 22.26
N SER A 5 49.78 29.41 21.08
CA SER A 5 49.39 29.35 19.64
C SER A 5 50.67 29.66 18.78
N THR A 6 50.76 30.00 17.46
CA THR A 6 49.82 30.41 16.38
C THR A 6 50.44 30.30 14.96
N ARG A 7 49.74 29.69 14.00
CA ARG A 7 49.56 30.09 12.56
C ARG A 7 50.74 30.26 11.55
N ILE A 8 50.33 30.35 10.25
CA ILE A 8 51.05 30.78 9.00
C ILE A 8 52.03 29.71 8.46
N ALA A 9 51.82 29.04 7.30
CA ALA A 9 51.61 29.43 5.88
C ALA A 9 52.94 29.77 5.13
N ALA A 10 53.13 29.63 3.80
CA ALA A 10 52.22 29.34 2.68
C ALA A 10 52.93 28.68 1.46
N SER A 11 52.13 28.26 0.46
CA SER A 11 52.37 28.22 -1.00
C SER A 11 53.74 27.86 -1.62
N ALA A 12 53.74 26.88 -2.54
CA ALA A 12 54.37 26.98 -3.87
C ALA A 12 53.83 25.89 -4.82
N ALA A 13 53.69 26.21 -6.11
CA ALA A 13 53.38 25.24 -7.17
C ALA A 13 54.15 25.60 -8.45
N CYS A 14 54.80 24.61 -9.08
CA CYS A 14 55.44 24.70 -10.39
C CYS A 14 55.10 23.47 -11.21
N ALA A 15 54.98 23.62 -12.53
CA ALA A 15 54.57 22.55 -13.45
C ALA A 15 55.42 22.52 -14.71
N ALA A 16 55.65 21.33 -15.29
CA ALA A 16 55.78 21.11 -16.74
C ALA A 16 55.90 19.60 -17.08
N ALA A 17 55.11 19.19 -18.09
CA ALA A 17 55.46 18.36 -19.27
C ALA A 17 56.77 17.52 -19.29
N ALA A 18 56.84 16.33 -19.90
CA ALA A 18 55.86 15.60 -20.75
C ALA A 18 56.36 14.16 -21.09
N LEU A 19 55.45 13.31 -21.63
CA LEU A 19 55.64 12.22 -22.65
C LEU A 19 56.83 11.23 -22.48
N VAL A 20 56.76 9.91 -22.74
CA VAL A 20 55.73 8.98 -23.24
C VAL A 20 56.17 7.55 -22.87
N LEU A 21 55.23 6.60 -22.65
CA LEU A 21 55.34 5.20 -23.11
C LEU A 21 54.05 4.41 -22.85
N THR A 22 53.50 3.82 -23.89
CA THR A 22 52.29 2.96 -23.86
C THR A 22 52.64 1.51 -23.49
N GLY A 23 51.90 0.90 -22.56
CA GLY A 23 52.06 -0.51 -22.16
C GLY A 23 50.72 -1.21 -21.96
N CYS A 24 50.47 -2.22 -22.80
CA CYS A 24 49.22 -2.97 -23.00
C CYS A 24 48.37 -3.36 -21.76
N GLY A 25 47.05 -3.18 -21.90
CA GLY A 25 46.16 -4.35 -22.09
C GLY A 25 45.28 -4.81 -20.93
N GLY A 26 44.11 -5.36 -21.28
CA GLY A 26 43.37 -6.28 -20.39
C GLY A 26 42.44 -5.66 -19.34
N GLY A 27 42.20 -4.36 -19.35
CA GLY A 27 41.16 -3.71 -18.54
C GLY A 27 39.74 -4.07 -19.01
N GLY A 28 39.34 -5.33 -18.81
CA GLY A 28 38.01 -5.79 -19.15
C GLY A 28 36.96 -5.12 -18.26
N SER A 29 36.07 -4.34 -18.86
CA SER A 29 34.87 -3.82 -18.19
C SER A 29 33.94 -4.97 -17.84
N ALA A 30 34.20 -5.63 -16.72
CA ALA A 30 33.19 -6.43 -16.06
C ALA A 30 31.99 -5.53 -15.78
N SER A 31 30.82 -5.90 -16.33
CA SER A 31 29.55 -5.25 -16.07
C SER A 31 29.13 -5.55 -14.62
N GLY A 32 29.77 -4.86 -13.68
CA GLY A 32 29.48 -4.93 -12.26
C GLY A 32 28.14 -4.24 -11.98
N GLY A 33 27.05 -4.93 -12.28
CA GLY A 33 25.70 -4.49 -11.92
C GLY A 33 25.62 -4.16 -10.43
N ALA A 34 24.80 -3.17 -10.09
CA ALA A 34 24.71 -2.59 -8.75
C ALA A 34 24.73 -3.66 -7.65
N SER A 35 25.75 -3.62 -6.80
CA SER A 35 25.90 -4.61 -5.73
C SER A 35 25.10 -4.26 -4.48
N GLU A 36 24.59 -3.04 -4.41
CA GLU A 36 23.75 -2.50 -3.33
C GLU A 36 22.50 -1.87 -3.97
N LEU A 37 21.44 -1.68 -3.18
CA LEU A 37 20.18 -1.06 -3.59
C LEU A 37 19.68 -0.17 -2.45
N ASP A 38 19.55 1.15 -2.65
CA ASP A 38 18.92 2.06 -1.69
C ASP A 38 17.52 2.50 -2.16
N ILE A 39 16.49 1.98 -1.48
CA ILE A 39 15.07 2.32 -1.74
C ILE A 39 14.65 3.43 -0.78
N ALA A 40 14.17 4.55 -1.31
CA ALA A 40 13.59 5.60 -0.49
C ALA A 40 12.08 5.42 -0.28
N THR A 41 11.61 5.72 0.93
CA THR A 41 10.20 5.68 1.33
C THR A 41 9.85 6.82 2.29
N LEU A 42 8.58 7.21 2.33
CA LEU A 42 8.03 8.10 3.37
C LEU A 42 7.40 7.32 4.54
N THR A 43 7.37 5.98 4.46
CA THR A 43 6.72 5.10 5.44
C THR A 43 7.78 4.36 6.26
N ALA A 44 7.99 4.77 7.52
CA ALA A 44 8.82 4.00 8.45
C ALA A 44 8.08 2.79 9.03
N ALA A 45 8.72 1.63 9.03
CA ALA A 45 8.26 0.48 9.84
C ALA A 45 8.16 0.88 11.32
N GLN A 46 6.99 0.61 11.92
CA GLN A 46 6.72 0.81 13.36
C GLN A 46 7.14 -0.40 14.21
N SER A 47 7.34 -1.54 13.54
CA SER A 47 7.66 -2.86 14.08
C SER A 47 8.20 -3.71 12.94
N LEU A 48 9.02 -4.71 13.23
CA LEU A 48 9.48 -5.74 12.27
C LEU A 48 8.88 -7.13 12.57
N ASP A 49 7.85 -7.20 13.43
CA ASP A 49 7.03 -8.40 13.68
C ASP A 49 5.97 -8.57 12.55
N PRO A 50 5.88 -9.72 11.87
CA PRO A 50 4.92 -9.92 10.77
C PRO A 50 3.46 -9.65 11.12
N ALA A 51 3.05 -9.79 12.38
CA ALA A 51 1.68 -9.46 12.79
C ALA A 51 1.35 -7.95 12.69
N ASP A 52 2.38 -7.09 12.62
CA ASP A 52 2.28 -5.65 12.44
C ASP A 52 2.48 -5.21 10.96
N ALA A 53 2.71 -6.15 10.02
CA ALA A 53 3.00 -5.83 8.62
C ALA A 53 1.78 -5.30 7.85
N ILE A 54 1.87 -4.10 7.27
CA ILE A 54 0.83 -3.51 6.39
C ILE A 54 1.43 -2.74 5.21
N GLY A 55 0.76 -2.81 4.04
CA GLY A 55 0.88 -1.85 2.94
C GLY A 55 2.31 -1.47 2.54
N SER A 56 2.58 -0.17 2.38
CA SER A 56 3.89 0.35 1.93
C SER A 56 5.08 0.08 2.86
N ALA A 57 4.87 -0.54 4.02
CA ALA A 57 5.94 -1.04 4.88
C ALA A 57 6.37 -2.49 4.54
N LEU A 58 5.64 -3.22 3.69
CA LEU A 58 5.96 -4.60 3.31
C LEU A 58 7.40 -4.86 2.85
N PRO A 59 8.11 -3.95 2.12
CA PRO A 59 9.51 -4.16 1.74
C PRO A 59 10.47 -4.45 2.91
N TYR A 60 10.22 -3.89 4.10
CA TYR A 60 11.02 -4.20 5.31
C TYR A 60 10.86 -5.65 5.77
N PHE A 61 9.69 -6.25 5.53
CA PHE A 61 9.35 -7.61 5.93
C PHE A 61 9.81 -8.62 4.87
N GLN A 62 9.55 -8.35 3.60
CA GLN A 62 9.97 -9.19 2.46
C GLN A 62 11.50 -9.40 2.40
N ALA A 63 12.27 -8.49 3.00
CA ALA A 63 13.72 -8.63 3.18
C ALA A 63 14.10 -9.79 4.10
N ALA A 64 13.41 -9.94 5.23
CA ALA A 64 13.75 -10.90 6.29
C ALA A 64 12.87 -12.17 6.32
N TYR A 65 11.67 -12.10 5.74
CA TYR A 65 10.68 -13.18 5.72
C TYR A 65 10.26 -13.45 4.27
N ASP A 66 10.14 -14.72 3.88
CA ASP A 66 9.44 -15.10 2.65
C ASP A 66 7.94 -15.30 2.96
N THR A 67 7.12 -15.19 1.92
CA THR A 67 5.70 -15.53 1.97
C THR A 67 5.45 -16.99 1.59
N LEU A 68 4.27 -17.53 1.94
CA LEU A 68 3.85 -18.87 1.52
C LEU A 68 3.70 -18.96 0.00
N ILE A 69 3.05 -17.97 -0.60
CA ILE A 69 2.87 -17.83 -2.05
C ILE A 69 3.69 -16.61 -2.51
N LYS A 70 4.35 -16.65 -3.68
CA LYS A 70 4.88 -15.42 -4.31
C LYS A 70 3.81 -14.82 -5.22
N ARG A 71 3.70 -13.50 -5.24
CA ARG A 71 3.00 -12.74 -6.28
C ARG A 71 4.03 -12.20 -7.29
N ASP A 72 3.76 -12.35 -8.58
CA ASP A 72 4.56 -11.75 -9.66
C ASP A 72 4.06 -10.33 -9.98
N PRO A 73 4.82 -9.51 -10.75
CA PRO A 73 4.42 -8.15 -11.11
C PRO A 73 3.04 -8.03 -11.77
N ASP A 74 2.59 -9.07 -12.48
CA ASP A 74 1.27 -9.15 -13.13
C ASP A 74 0.13 -9.55 -12.17
N GLY A 75 0.42 -9.68 -10.87
CA GLY A 75 -0.52 -10.13 -9.84
C GLY A 75 -0.71 -11.65 -9.78
N SER A 76 -0.10 -12.42 -10.69
CA SER A 76 -0.28 -13.86 -10.73
C SER A 76 0.51 -14.57 -9.62
N TYR A 77 -0.08 -15.61 -9.05
CA TYR A 77 0.53 -16.39 -7.97
C TYR A 77 1.56 -17.41 -8.50
N LYS A 78 2.60 -17.66 -7.70
CA LYS A 78 3.72 -18.57 -7.96
C LYS A 78 4.17 -19.30 -6.68
N PRO A 79 4.80 -20.48 -6.81
CA PRO A 79 5.48 -21.16 -5.71
C PRO A 79 6.48 -20.26 -4.94
N MET A 80 6.43 -20.31 -3.61
CA MET A 80 7.47 -19.73 -2.74
C MET A 80 7.82 -20.71 -1.61
N LEU A 81 7.39 -20.49 -0.37
CA LEU A 81 7.54 -21.48 0.70
C LEU A 81 6.54 -22.63 0.58
N ALA A 82 5.34 -22.39 0.04
CA ALA A 82 4.49 -23.42 -0.54
C ALA A 82 4.91 -23.67 -2.00
N THR A 83 5.03 -24.93 -2.40
CA THR A 83 5.38 -25.32 -3.77
C THR A 83 4.16 -25.59 -4.64
N GLU A 84 3.07 -26.08 -4.03
CA GLU A 84 1.81 -26.43 -4.67
C GLU A 84 0.67 -26.19 -3.68
N TRP A 85 -0.53 -25.87 -4.17
CA TRP A 85 -1.74 -25.80 -3.34
C TRP A 85 -3.00 -26.07 -4.16
N SER A 86 -4.08 -26.50 -3.49
CA SER A 86 -5.40 -26.68 -4.12
C SER A 86 -6.54 -26.60 -3.10
N TYR A 87 -7.70 -26.10 -3.55
CA TYR A 87 -8.93 -26.05 -2.77
C TYR A 87 -9.75 -27.34 -2.89
N ASP A 88 -10.51 -27.65 -1.84
CA ASP A 88 -11.70 -28.50 -1.94
C ASP A 88 -12.79 -27.86 -2.82
N LYS A 89 -13.79 -28.66 -3.20
CA LYS A 89 -14.91 -28.21 -4.06
C LYS A 89 -15.64 -26.99 -3.49
N ASP A 90 -15.78 -26.92 -2.17
CA ASP A 90 -16.55 -25.89 -1.49
C ASP A 90 -15.70 -24.65 -1.15
N ARG A 91 -14.39 -24.66 -1.46
CA ARG A 91 -13.38 -23.62 -1.13
C ARG A 91 -13.32 -23.29 0.37
N THR A 92 -13.43 -24.32 1.21
CA THR A 92 -13.29 -24.24 2.67
C THR A 92 -12.06 -24.95 3.23
N HIS A 93 -11.32 -25.70 2.40
CA HIS A 93 -10.07 -26.34 2.76
C HIS A 93 -9.02 -26.04 1.68
N LEU A 94 -7.96 -25.31 2.03
CA LEU A 94 -6.81 -25.09 1.16
C LEU A 94 -5.66 -26.02 1.58
N SER A 95 -5.41 -27.05 0.79
CA SER A 95 -4.29 -27.98 0.98
C SER A 95 -3.02 -27.39 0.36
N MET A 96 -1.89 -27.43 1.06
CA MET A 96 -0.61 -26.88 0.59
C MET A 96 0.55 -27.84 0.82
N THR A 97 1.39 -28.01 -0.21
CA THR A 97 2.69 -28.70 -0.16
C THR A 97 3.77 -27.66 0.12
N LEU A 98 4.66 -27.94 1.07
CA LEU A 98 5.67 -27.02 1.58
C LEU A 98 7.09 -27.38 1.12
N ARG A 99 7.93 -26.36 0.93
CA ARG A 99 9.31 -26.50 0.49
C ARG A 99 10.19 -27.07 1.60
N THR A 100 10.69 -28.28 1.38
CA THR A 100 11.64 -28.94 2.29
C THR A 100 13.02 -28.28 2.26
N GLY A 101 13.78 -28.42 3.35
CA GLY A 101 15.17 -27.94 3.47
C GLY A 101 15.33 -26.45 3.79
N VAL A 102 14.25 -25.66 3.78
CA VAL A 102 14.28 -24.25 4.19
C VAL A 102 14.56 -24.12 5.69
N LYS A 103 15.28 -23.05 6.08
CA LYS A 103 15.63 -22.74 7.46
C LYS A 103 15.37 -21.28 7.81
N PHE A 104 14.97 -21.04 9.06
CA PHE A 104 14.95 -19.71 9.66
C PHE A 104 16.36 -19.22 10.01
N ASP A 105 16.53 -17.91 10.27
CA ASP A 105 17.81 -17.28 10.62
C ASP A 105 18.50 -17.87 11.85
N ASP A 106 17.74 -18.41 12.80
CA ASP A 106 18.27 -19.13 13.98
C ASP A 106 18.67 -20.59 13.69
N GLY A 107 18.55 -21.03 12.43
CA GLY A 107 18.90 -22.37 11.98
C GLY A 107 17.80 -23.43 12.17
N THR A 108 16.67 -23.09 12.80
CA THR A 108 15.50 -23.99 12.88
C THR A 108 14.91 -24.27 11.50
N ALA A 109 14.22 -25.40 11.33
CA ALA A 109 13.63 -25.78 10.06
C ALA A 109 12.29 -25.07 9.82
N PHE A 110 11.98 -24.76 8.57
CA PHE A 110 10.62 -24.41 8.16
C PHE A 110 9.82 -25.70 7.90
N ASP A 111 8.63 -25.80 8.48
CA ASP A 111 7.71 -26.93 8.37
C ASP A 111 6.25 -26.49 8.61
N GLY A 112 5.31 -27.43 8.49
CA GLY A 112 3.88 -27.17 8.72
C GLY A 112 3.52 -26.68 10.13
N ALA A 113 4.30 -27.02 11.16
CA ALA A 113 4.08 -26.49 12.51
C ALA A 113 4.50 -25.01 12.59
N ALA A 114 5.55 -24.61 11.86
CA ALA A 114 5.90 -23.21 11.70
C ALA A 114 4.83 -22.42 10.92
N VAL A 115 4.23 -23.00 9.88
CA VAL A 115 3.10 -22.40 9.15
C VAL A 115 1.91 -22.16 10.09
N LYS A 116 1.52 -23.17 10.87
CA LYS A 116 0.46 -23.04 11.88
C LYS A 116 0.73 -21.90 12.86
N ALA A 117 1.93 -21.89 13.45
CA ALA A 117 2.30 -20.90 14.47
C ALA A 117 2.29 -19.46 13.94
N ASN A 118 2.74 -19.23 12.70
CA ASN A 118 2.74 -17.90 12.08
C ASN A 118 1.33 -17.41 11.73
N LEU A 119 0.49 -18.27 11.14
CA LEU A 119 -0.90 -17.91 10.81
C LEU A 119 -1.73 -17.66 12.09
N GLU A 120 -1.52 -18.44 13.15
CA GLU A 120 -2.10 -18.16 14.48
C GLU A 120 -1.58 -16.85 15.07
N HIS A 121 -0.30 -16.55 14.95
CA HIS A 121 0.30 -15.30 15.45
C HIS A 121 -0.26 -14.07 14.73
N PHE A 122 -0.27 -14.08 13.39
CA PHE A 122 -0.84 -12.98 12.58
C PHE A 122 -2.33 -12.75 12.90
N LYS A 123 -3.12 -13.83 13.01
CA LYS A 123 -4.56 -13.76 13.34
C LYS A 123 -4.82 -13.17 14.73
N ASN A 124 -3.94 -13.42 15.71
CA ASN A 124 -4.16 -13.04 17.12
C ASN A 124 -3.34 -11.83 17.58
N GLY A 125 -2.33 -11.37 16.83
CA GLY A 125 -1.43 -10.29 17.23
C GLY A 125 -2.06 -8.90 17.31
N GLY A 126 -3.26 -8.71 16.73
CA GLY A 126 -4.06 -7.49 16.87
C GLY A 126 -3.68 -6.34 15.92
N GLY A 127 -2.68 -6.52 15.05
CA GLY A 127 -2.36 -5.60 13.97
C GLY A 127 -3.48 -5.46 12.94
N GLY A 128 -3.41 -4.43 12.09
CA GLY A 128 -4.50 -4.06 11.17
C GLY A 128 -4.90 -5.16 10.18
N GLY A 129 -3.96 -6.04 9.81
CA GLY A 129 -4.18 -7.18 8.92
C GLY A 129 -4.86 -8.38 9.58
N ALA A 130 -4.89 -8.49 10.91
CA ALA A 130 -5.40 -9.67 11.63
C ALA A 130 -6.86 -10.03 11.29
N LYS A 131 -7.64 -9.07 10.76
CA LYS A 131 -8.99 -9.29 10.21
C LYS A 131 -9.03 -10.32 9.07
N TYR A 132 -8.00 -10.39 8.23
CA TYR A 132 -7.97 -11.20 7.02
C TYR A 132 -7.92 -12.71 7.33
N LEU A 133 -7.32 -13.11 8.45
CA LEU A 133 -7.34 -14.52 8.93
C LEU A 133 -8.50 -14.82 9.90
N LYS A 134 -9.51 -13.96 10.04
CA LYS A 134 -10.70 -14.29 10.85
C LYS A 134 -11.44 -15.54 10.36
N PRO A 135 -11.61 -15.80 9.04
CA PRO A 135 -12.28 -17.01 8.56
C PRO A 135 -11.48 -18.29 8.79
N LEU A 136 -10.17 -18.25 8.98
CA LEU A 136 -9.35 -19.43 9.25
C LEU A 136 -9.77 -20.07 10.59
N LYS A 137 -10.34 -21.28 10.57
CA LYS A 137 -10.68 -22.07 11.76
C LYS A 137 -9.42 -22.63 12.40
N ASP A 138 -8.68 -23.44 11.62
CA ASP A 138 -7.47 -24.14 12.06
C ASP A 138 -6.47 -24.30 10.91
N VAL A 139 -5.21 -24.61 11.27
CA VAL A 139 -4.20 -25.12 10.33
C VAL A 139 -3.87 -26.55 10.73
N LYS A 140 -4.36 -27.51 9.96
CA LYS A 140 -4.13 -28.92 10.17
C LYS A 140 -2.80 -29.34 9.56
N VAL A 141 -1.81 -29.59 10.41
CA VAL A 141 -0.53 -30.18 10.00
C VAL A 141 -0.75 -31.67 9.76
N VAL A 142 -0.58 -32.12 8.51
CA VAL A 142 -0.69 -33.54 8.13
C VAL A 142 0.63 -34.25 8.38
N ASP A 143 1.72 -33.62 7.94
CA ASP A 143 3.11 -33.96 8.23
C ASP A 143 3.98 -32.68 8.08
N PRO A 144 5.31 -32.71 8.31
CA PRO A 144 6.16 -31.51 8.23
C PRO A 144 6.12 -30.77 6.88
N ALA A 145 5.78 -31.45 5.78
CA ALA A 145 5.73 -30.88 4.43
C ALA A 145 4.31 -30.63 3.90
N HIS A 146 3.25 -31.03 4.61
CA HIS A 146 1.87 -30.88 4.13
C HIS A 146 0.94 -30.30 5.20
N VAL A 147 0.22 -29.23 4.83
CA VAL A 147 -0.78 -28.57 5.69
C VAL A 147 -2.11 -28.40 4.98
N VAL A 148 -3.20 -28.32 5.75
CA VAL A 148 -4.52 -27.91 5.26
C VAL A 148 -5.01 -26.73 6.11
N LEU A 149 -5.32 -25.62 5.46
CA LEU A 149 -5.95 -24.45 6.08
C LEU A 149 -7.47 -24.65 6.02
N GLU A 150 -8.11 -24.80 7.19
CA GLU A 150 -9.56 -25.03 7.30
C GLU A 150 -10.28 -23.69 7.54
N LEU A 151 -11.30 -23.37 6.75
CA LEU A 151 -12.02 -22.10 6.82
C LEU A 151 -13.44 -22.23 7.41
N ALA A 152 -13.97 -21.13 7.93
CA ALA A 152 -15.36 -20.99 8.36
C ALA A 152 -16.35 -20.96 7.19
N GLN A 153 -15.89 -20.38 6.08
CA GLN A 153 -16.61 -20.03 4.86
C GLN A 153 -15.55 -19.71 3.80
N PRO A 154 -15.87 -19.71 2.49
CA PRO A 154 -14.93 -19.28 1.46
C PRO A 154 -14.42 -17.85 1.70
N ASP A 155 -13.16 -17.60 1.35
CA ASP A 155 -12.59 -16.26 1.33
C ASP A 155 -11.79 -16.06 0.03
N PRO A 156 -12.35 -15.33 -0.97
CA PRO A 156 -11.65 -15.02 -2.22
C PRO A 156 -10.32 -14.26 -2.08
N GLY A 157 -10.02 -13.71 -0.90
CA GLY A 157 -8.77 -13.00 -0.62
C GLY A 157 -7.64 -13.89 -0.10
N LEU A 158 -7.88 -15.18 0.19
CA LEU A 158 -6.90 -16.00 0.93
C LEU A 158 -5.54 -16.12 0.25
N GLU A 159 -5.48 -16.34 -1.07
CA GLU A 159 -4.20 -16.43 -1.79
C GLU A 159 -3.45 -15.09 -1.82
N PHE A 160 -4.16 -13.95 -1.77
CA PHE A 160 -3.54 -12.64 -1.58
C PHE A 160 -2.94 -12.53 -0.18
N TYR A 161 -3.68 -12.89 0.87
CA TYR A 161 -3.16 -12.84 2.25
C TYR A 161 -1.91 -13.71 2.42
N LEU A 162 -1.91 -14.92 1.84
CA LEU A 162 -0.79 -15.87 1.87
C LEU A 162 0.38 -15.48 0.94
N SER A 163 0.19 -14.51 0.03
CA SER A 163 1.24 -13.87 -0.76
C SER A 163 1.63 -12.46 -0.28
N ASP A 164 1.11 -12.06 0.88
CA ASP A 164 1.29 -10.74 1.47
C ASP A 164 1.53 -10.87 2.98
N ALA A 165 1.14 -9.88 3.79
CA ALA A 165 1.43 -9.79 5.21
C ALA A 165 1.14 -11.06 6.04
N ALA A 166 0.06 -11.80 5.75
CA ALA A 166 -0.30 -13.00 6.49
C ALA A 166 0.52 -14.24 6.10
N GLY A 167 1.17 -14.22 4.93
CA GLY A 167 2.01 -15.30 4.43
C GLY A 167 3.45 -15.28 4.97
N LEU A 168 3.89 -14.18 5.59
CA LEU A 168 5.26 -13.96 6.06
C LEU A 168 5.65 -14.93 7.17
N MET A 169 6.69 -15.75 6.95
CA MET A 169 7.11 -16.79 7.90
C MET A 169 8.32 -16.35 8.76
N ALA A 170 8.07 -16.11 10.05
CA ALA A 170 9.08 -15.92 11.10
C ALA A 170 9.36 -17.19 11.91
N SER A 171 10.50 -17.24 12.60
CA SER A 171 10.85 -18.36 13.48
C SER A 171 9.80 -18.55 14.59
N PRO A 172 9.23 -19.77 14.76
CA PRO A 172 8.27 -20.05 15.82
C PRO A 172 8.82 -19.83 17.24
N ALA A 173 10.15 -19.88 17.41
CA ALA A 173 10.81 -19.58 18.67
C ALA A 173 10.74 -18.08 19.06
N LYS A 174 10.41 -17.19 18.11
CA LYS A 174 10.45 -15.72 18.26
C LYS A 174 9.09 -15.03 18.28
N LEU A 175 8.03 -15.69 17.81
CA LEU A 175 6.66 -15.16 17.82
C LEU A 175 6.18 -14.69 19.21
N LYS A 176 6.67 -15.32 20.29
CA LYS A 176 6.16 -15.11 21.67
C LYS A 176 7.11 -14.37 22.61
N ASP A 177 8.35 -14.08 22.21
CA ASP A 177 9.31 -13.32 23.05
C ASP A 177 9.31 -11.81 22.77
N GLY A 178 8.56 -11.37 21.74
CA GLY A 178 8.42 -9.97 21.34
C GLY A 178 9.67 -9.35 20.68
N SER A 179 10.74 -10.13 20.45
CA SER A 179 11.99 -9.62 19.88
C SER A 179 11.85 -9.22 18.41
N LEU A 180 10.99 -9.90 17.65
CA LEU A 180 10.75 -9.67 16.21
C LEU A 180 10.53 -8.18 15.88
N LYS A 181 9.88 -7.42 16.78
CA LYS A 181 9.64 -5.98 16.66
C LYS A 181 10.88 -5.14 16.32
N THR A 182 12.07 -5.59 16.73
CA THR A 182 13.38 -4.94 16.45
C THR A 182 14.46 -5.91 15.98
N ALA A 183 14.13 -7.19 15.87
CA ALA A 183 15.05 -8.29 15.62
C ALA A 183 14.36 -9.36 14.75
N PRO A 184 14.09 -9.06 13.47
CA PRO A 184 13.44 -10.03 12.60
C PRO A 184 14.29 -11.30 12.49
N ALA A 185 13.62 -12.44 12.41
CA ALA A 185 14.24 -13.76 12.26
C ALA A 185 13.31 -14.63 11.41
N GLY A 186 13.64 -14.80 10.13
CA GLY A 186 12.75 -15.37 9.13
C GLY A 186 13.48 -16.31 8.17
N THR A 187 12.80 -16.69 7.09
CA THR A 187 13.38 -17.52 6.02
C THR A 187 14.10 -16.71 4.94
N GLY A 188 13.94 -15.38 4.94
CA GLY A 188 14.07 -14.52 3.77
C GLY A 188 15.49 -14.27 3.23
N PRO A 189 15.59 -13.52 2.11
CA PRO A 189 16.83 -13.32 1.38
C PRO A 189 17.89 -12.44 2.08
N TYR A 190 17.53 -11.67 3.10
CA TYR A 190 18.43 -10.74 3.79
C TYR A 190 18.29 -10.77 5.32
N VAL A 191 19.39 -10.48 6.03
CA VAL A 191 19.43 -10.34 7.50
C VAL A 191 19.63 -8.87 7.86
N LEU A 192 18.94 -8.37 8.89
CA LEU A 192 19.04 -6.98 9.34
C LEU A 192 20.43 -6.67 9.95
N ASP A 193 21.19 -5.77 9.33
CA ASP A 193 22.42 -5.21 9.86
C ASP A 193 22.07 -4.13 10.92
N LYS A 194 21.97 -4.57 12.17
CA LYS A 194 21.74 -3.71 13.34
C LYS A 194 22.86 -2.70 13.60
N GLY A 195 24.06 -2.89 13.04
CA GLY A 195 25.17 -1.94 13.17
C GLY A 195 25.08 -0.75 12.22
N LYS A 196 24.39 -0.91 11.09
CA LYS A 196 24.16 0.15 10.08
C LYS A 196 22.73 0.70 10.06
N THR A 197 21.81 0.06 10.79
CA THR A 197 20.40 0.45 10.91
C THR A 197 20.21 1.56 11.95
N ALA A 198 19.53 2.63 11.56
CA ALA A 198 19.02 3.69 12.43
C ALA A 198 17.49 3.65 12.40
N VAL A 199 16.87 3.08 13.46
CA VAL A 199 15.42 2.87 13.53
C VAL A 199 14.65 4.18 13.28
N GLY A 200 13.67 4.12 12.38
CA GLY A 200 12.89 5.28 11.95
C GLY A 200 13.53 6.15 10.85
N SER A 201 14.83 5.98 10.53
CA SER A 201 15.52 6.77 9.50
C SER A 201 16.14 5.93 8.38
N LYS A 202 16.71 4.76 8.68
CA LYS A 202 17.34 3.89 7.68
C LYS A 202 17.46 2.46 8.19
N TYR A 203 16.98 1.49 7.42
CA TYR A 203 17.14 0.07 7.72
C TYR A 203 18.06 -0.56 6.68
N VAL A 204 19.09 -1.26 7.14
CA VAL A 204 20.11 -1.88 6.28
C VAL A 204 20.08 -3.38 6.47
N PHE A 205 20.02 -4.12 5.37
CA PHE A 205 19.94 -5.57 5.33
C PHE A 205 21.07 -6.12 4.45
N THR A 206 21.74 -7.18 4.89
CA THR A 206 22.81 -7.85 4.14
C THR A 206 22.33 -9.21 3.63
N ARG A 207 22.73 -9.58 2.41
CA ARG A 207 22.28 -10.82 1.77
C ARG A 207 22.62 -12.03 2.63
N ARG A 208 21.60 -12.83 2.93
CA ARG A 208 21.70 -14.00 3.81
C ARG A 208 22.56 -15.09 3.16
N SER A 209 23.63 -15.47 3.85
CA SER A 209 24.47 -16.61 3.44
C SER A 209 23.70 -17.91 3.62
N GLY A 210 23.65 -18.76 2.58
CA GLY A 210 22.85 -19.99 2.60
C GLY A 210 21.34 -19.77 2.50
N TYR A 211 20.87 -18.61 2.01
CA TYR A 211 19.47 -18.45 1.59
C TYR A 211 19.09 -19.51 0.53
N TRP A 212 17.84 -19.99 0.61
CA TRP A 212 17.38 -21.18 -0.11
C TRP A 212 17.02 -20.93 -1.58
N GLY A 213 16.76 -19.66 -1.95
CA GLY A 213 16.36 -19.25 -3.30
C GLY A 213 17.36 -18.32 -3.98
N ASP A 214 16.93 -17.69 -5.07
CA ASP A 214 17.76 -16.80 -5.91
C ASP A 214 17.33 -15.32 -5.87
N GLN A 215 16.27 -14.99 -5.13
CA GLN A 215 15.62 -13.66 -5.10
C GLN A 215 16.52 -12.54 -4.53
N ALA A 216 17.58 -12.88 -3.81
CA ALA A 216 18.53 -11.92 -3.24
C ALA A 216 19.47 -11.30 -4.30
N LYS A 217 18.94 -10.48 -5.22
CA LYS A 217 19.71 -9.96 -6.38
C LYS A 217 20.88 -9.06 -5.98
N PHE A 218 20.75 -8.28 -4.91
CA PHE A 218 21.77 -7.36 -4.38
C PHE A 218 22.51 -7.96 -3.16
N LYS A 219 23.71 -7.48 -2.83
CA LYS A 219 24.46 -7.86 -1.62
C LYS A 219 23.98 -7.10 -0.38
N THR A 220 23.64 -5.83 -0.56
CA THR A 220 23.09 -4.94 0.47
C THR A 220 21.77 -4.38 -0.03
N LEU A 221 20.74 -4.42 0.81
CA LEU A 221 19.48 -3.71 0.61
C LEU A 221 19.38 -2.65 1.72
N THR A 222 19.23 -1.40 1.33
CA THR A 222 18.95 -0.29 2.23
C THR A 222 17.54 0.22 1.95
N ILE A 223 16.78 0.50 3.02
CA ILE A 223 15.49 1.19 2.92
C ILE A 223 15.58 2.45 3.78
N SER A 224 15.67 3.59 3.10
CA SER A 224 15.88 4.93 3.67
C SER A 224 14.56 5.68 3.83
N VAL A 225 14.31 6.23 5.02
CA VAL A 225 13.11 7.00 5.34
C VAL A 225 13.39 8.49 5.13
N PHE A 226 12.48 9.18 4.43
CA PHE A 226 12.55 10.62 4.18
C PHE A 226 11.28 11.33 4.65
N ASP A 227 11.42 12.60 5.06
CA ASP A 227 10.29 13.43 5.52
C ASP A 227 9.41 13.95 4.37
N ASN A 228 9.93 14.00 3.14
CA ASN A 228 9.25 14.55 1.96
C ASN A 228 9.87 14.07 0.63
N GLU A 229 9.08 14.11 -0.44
CA GLU A 229 9.51 13.68 -1.77
C GLU A 229 10.58 14.60 -2.40
N THR A 230 10.70 15.87 -2.03
CA THR A 230 11.75 16.76 -2.58
C THR A 230 13.15 16.31 -2.16
N ALA A 231 13.31 15.81 -0.92
CA ALA A 231 14.55 15.18 -0.48
C ALA A 231 14.84 13.88 -1.28
N VAL A 232 13.80 13.10 -1.59
CA VAL A 232 13.91 11.88 -2.42
C VAL A 232 14.32 12.21 -3.86
N VAL A 233 13.70 13.20 -4.50
CA VAL A 233 14.07 13.68 -5.84
C VAL A 233 15.53 14.14 -5.90
N ASN A 234 16.01 14.83 -4.86
CA ASN A 234 17.42 15.22 -4.78
C ASN A 234 18.36 14.02 -4.66
N GLY A 235 18.04 13.03 -3.81
CA GLY A 235 18.86 11.82 -3.65
C GLY A 235 18.86 10.91 -4.88
N LEU A 236 17.76 10.82 -5.63
CA LEU A 236 17.70 10.15 -6.94
C LEU A 236 18.64 10.83 -7.95
N LYS A 237 18.61 12.17 -8.01
CA LYS A 237 19.44 12.96 -8.93
C LYS A 237 20.94 12.93 -8.61
N THR A 238 21.32 12.70 -7.35
CA THR A 238 22.73 12.53 -6.95
C THR A 238 23.21 11.08 -7.01
N GLY A 239 22.34 10.10 -7.27
CA GLY A 239 22.68 8.68 -7.16
C GLY A 239 22.93 8.22 -5.73
N GLN A 240 22.36 8.92 -4.73
CA GLN A 240 22.31 8.46 -3.34
C GLN A 240 21.15 7.48 -3.11
N ILE A 241 20.11 7.56 -3.92
CA ILE A 241 18.92 6.70 -3.90
C ILE A 241 18.83 6.02 -5.25
N ASP A 242 18.63 4.70 -5.27
CA ASP A 242 18.48 3.92 -6.50
C ASP A 242 17.04 3.88 -7.00
N SER A 243 16.05 3.88 -6.09
CA SER A 243 14.64 3.90 -6.47
C SER A 243 13.71 4.48 -5.40
N ALA A 244 12.60 5.05 -5.86
CA ALA A 244 11.49 5.50 -5.01
C ALA A 244 10.17 5.48 -5.78
N VAL A 245 9.05 5.57 -5.07
CA VAL A 245 7.74 5.92 -5.63
C VAL A 245 7.43 7.38 -5.27
N LEU A 246 7.06 8.18 -6.28
CA LEU A 246 6.63 9.57 -6.12
C LEU A 246 5.10 9.68 -6.29
N GLN A 247 4.41 10.31 -5.34
CA GLN A 247 2.98 10.60 -5.38
C GLN A 247 2.72 12.07 -5.74
N ASP A 248 3.63 12.98 -5.39
CA ASP A 248 3.47 14.42 -5.57
C ASP A 248 3.64 14.86 -7.04
N ALA A 249 2.79 15.81 -7.48
CA ALA A 249 2.76 16.25 -8.86
C ALA A 249 3.98 17.11 -9.23
N ASP A 250 4.41 18.00 -8.34
CA ASP A 250 5.61 18.82 -8.56
C ASP A 250 6.87 17.94 -8.58
N GLN A 251 6.94 16.90 -7.74
CA GLN A 251 8.08 15.98 -7.72
C GLN A 251 8.09 15.04 -8.93
N GLN A 252 6.93 14.57 -9.41
CA GLN A 252 6.82 13.84 -10.68
C GLN A 252 7.32 14.69 -11.86
N ALA A 253 6.88 15.95 -11.94
CA ALA A 253 7.36 16.90 -12.95
C ALA A 253 8.86 17.20 -12.83
N ALA A 254 9.38 17.33 -11.60
CA ALA A 254 10.79 17.63 -11.33
C ALA A 254 11.78 16.56 -11.82
N VAL A 255 11.35 15.31 -12.06
CA VAL A 255 12.19 14.23 -12.63
C VAL A 255 11.84 13.87 -14.09
N ALA A 256 10.77 14.45 -14.65
CA ALA A 256 10.25 14.07 -15.96
C ALA A 256 11.29 14.19 -17.09
N SER A 257 12.02 15.31 -17.13
CA SER A 257 13.08 15.59 -18.12
C SER A 257 14.44 14.95 -17.81
N ASP A 258 14.60 14.29 -16.65
CA ASP A 258 15.88 13.71 -16.27
C ASP A 258 16.19 12.43 -17.09
N ALA A 259 17.17 12.51 -17.97
CA ALA A 259 17.56 11.42 -18.85
C ALA A 259 18.40 10.31 -18.16
N ASN A 260 18.72 10.44 -16.87
CA ASN A 260 19.42 9.43 -16.06
C ASN A 260 18.49 8.61 -15.16
N LEU A 261 17.21 8.99 -15.10
CA LEU A 261 16.19 8.28 -14.34
C LEU A 261 15.21 7.58 -15.28
N THR A 262 14.92 6.31 -14.98
CA THR A 262 13.76 5.57 -15.48
C THR A 262 12.52 6.04 -14.73
N LYS A 263 11.39 6.24 -15.42
CA LYS A 263 10.11 6.62 -14.82
C LYS A 263 8.99 5.76 -15.38
N THR A 264 8.22 5.13 -14.50
CA THR A 264 7.07 4.27 -14.83
C THR A 264 5.83 4.80 -14.11
N PRO A 265 4.87 5.44 -14.81
CA PRO A 265 3.61 5.86 -14.20
C PRO A 265 2.70 4.65 -13.94
N PHE A 266 1.97 4.67 -12.84
CA PHE A 266 0.95 3.68 -12.50
C PHE A 266 -0.14 4.31 -11.62
N THR A 267 -1.24 3.59 -11.37
CA THR A 267 -2.26 3.98 -10.39
C THR A 267 -2.45 2.86 -9.37
N PHE A 268 -2.85 3.22 -8.15
CA PHE A 268 -3.20 2.26 -7.11
C PHE A 268 -4.29 2.81 -6.18
N ASP A 269 -4.12 4.03 -5.67
CA ASP A 269 -5.14 4.67 -4.82
C ASP A 269 -6.17 5.45 -5.64
N PHE A 270 -7.41 5.54 -5.14
CA PHE A 270 -8.27 6.71 -5.39
C PHE A 270 -8.23 7.66 -4.19
N GLN A 271 -8.37 8.97 -4.45
CA GLN A 271 -8.60 9.97 -3.40
C GLN A 271 -10.07 10.40 -3.41
N GLY A 272 -10.69 10.56 -2.24
CA GLY A 272 -12.08 10.99 -2.14
C GLY A 272 -12.61 11.17 -0.72
N LEU A 273 -13.86 11.65 -0.60
CA LEU A 273 -14.61 11.63 0.65
C LEU A 273 -15.21 10.24 0.87
N LEU A 274 -14.70 9.54 1.89
CA LEU A 274 -15.34 8.35 2.44
C LEU A 274 -16.49 8.79 3.33
N LEU A 275 -17.72 8.55 2.90
CA LEU A 275 -18.93 8.91 3.64
C LEU A 275 -19.23 7.82 4.66
N PHE A 276 -18.65 7.91 5.87
CA PHE A 276 -18.81 6.90 6.92
C PHE A 276 -20.26 6.81 7.43
N ASP A 277 -20.90 7.95 7.65
CA ASP A 277 -22.19 8.07 8.34
C ASP A 277 -23.39 7.98 7.38
N ARG A 278 -23.46 6.90 6.61
CA ARG A 278 -24.56 6.62 5.67
C ARG A 278 -25.91 6.37 6.38
N GLY A 279 -25.89 6.14 7.69
CA GLY A 279 -27.06 6.03 8.56
C GLY A 279 -27.56 7.36 9.15
N GLY A 280 -26.76 8.43 9.15
CA GLY A 280 -27.10 9.75 9.70
C GLY A 280 -27.06 9.86 11.23
N VAL A 281 -26.19 9.11 11.89
CA VAL A 281 -25.94 9.09 13.35
C VAL A 281 -25.27 10.37 13.85
N ARG A 282 -24.42 11.00 13.04
CA ARG A 282 -23.71 12.25 13.30
C ARG A 282 -24.24 13.41 12.46
N THR A 283 -24.62 13.15 11.21
CA THR A 283 -25.22 14.13 10.30
C THR A 283 -26.48 13.53 9.66
N PRO A 284 -27.68 13.76 10.23
CA PRO A 284 -28.94 13.15 9.78
C PRO A 284 -29.28 13.35 8.29
N ALA A 285 -28.71 14.37 7.65
CA ALA A 285 -28.83 14.59 6.20
C ALA A 285 -28.24 13.44 5.37
N LEU A 286 -27.09 12.87 5.79
CA LEU A 286 -26.39 11.81 5.05
C LEU A 286 -27.13 10.47 5.04
N LYS A 287 -28.19 10.31 5.85
CA LYS A 287 -29.09 9.16 5.78
C LYS A 287 -29.79 9.05 4.41
N LYS A 288 -30.09 10.19 3.79
CA LYS A 288 -30.76 10.29 2.50
C LYS A 288 -29.78 10.10 1.34
N PRO A 289 -29.93 9.09 0.46
CA PRO A 289 -29.07 8.93 -0.72
C PRO A 289 -28.99 10.20 -1.57
N GLU A 290 -30.09 10.95 -1.70
CA GLU A 290 -30.19 12.18 -2.47
C GLU A 290 -29.22 13.27 -1.97
N VAL A 291 -28.93 13.32 -0.66
CA VAL A 291 -27.94 14.24 -0.08
C VAL A 291 -26.51 13.80 -0.41
N ARG A 292 -26.24 12.50 -0.42
CA ARG A 292 -24.92 11.95 -0.79
C ARG A 292 -24.66 12.06 -2.30
N GLN A 293 -25.72 11.92 -3.11
CA GLN A 293 -25.72 12.23 -4.54
C GLN A 293 -25.50 13.72 -4.77
N ALA A 294 -26.11 14.61 -3.98
CA ALA A 294 -25.86 16.05 -4.08
C ALA A 294 -24.42 16.45 -3.74
N ILE A 295 -23.79 15.80 -2.74
CA ILE A 295 -22.36 15.96 -2.46
C ILE A 295 -21.53 15.58 -3.69
N ASN A 296 -21.85 14.45 -4.34
CA ASN A 296 -21.15 14.02 -5.54
C ASN A 296 -21.35 14.97 -6.74
N TYR A 297 -22.57 15.46 -6.97
CA TYR A 297 -22.86 16.45 -8.03
C TYR A 297 -22.26 17.83 -7.78
N ALA A 298 -21.88 18.17 -6.55
CA ALA A 298 -21.33 19.48 -6.20
C ALA A 298 -19.82 19.63 -6.44
N LEU A 299 -19.05 18.54 -6.42
CA LEU A 299 -17.58 18.55 -6.49
C LEU A 299 -17.08 18.81 -7.92
N ASP A 300 -16.12 19.73 -8.12
CA ASP A 300 -15.48 19.94 -9.42
C ASP A 300 -14.20 19.10 -9.53
N ARG A 301 -14.39 17.81 -9.86
CA ARG A 301 -13.30 16.83 -10.03
C ARG A 301 -12.28 17.24 -11.10
N THR A 302 -12.73 17.93 -12.14
CA THR A 302 -11.87 18.41 -13.23
C THR A 302 -10.95 19.52 -12.73
N THR A 303 -11.50 20.54 -12.06
CA THR A 303 -10.68 21.61 -11.45
C THR A 303 -9.76 21.06 -10.37
N MET A 304 -10.19 20.09 -9.55
CA MET A 304 -9.29 19.46 -8.58
C MET A 304 -8.13 18.72 -9.26
N LEU A 305 -8.38 17.90 -10.29
CA LEU A 305 -7.34 17.17 -11.01
C LEU A 305 -6.38 18.14 -11.75
N ASP A 306 -6.91 19.15 -12.43
CA ASP A 306 -6.11 20.13 -13.17
C ASP A 306 -5.26 21.03 -12.27
N LYS A 307 -5.79 21.48 -11.13
CA LYS A 307 -5.16 22.52 -10.30
C LYS A 307 -4.42 21.99 -9.07
N ILE A 308 -4.76 20.80 -8.58
CA ILE A 308 -4.12 20.17 -7.40
C ILE A 308 -3.19 19.03 -7.83
N ARG A 309 -3.56 18.28 -8.88
CA ARG A 309 -2.76 17.16 -9.40
C ARG A 309 -2.00 17.47 -10.69
N GLN A 310 -2.22 18.63 -11.31
CA GLN A 310 -1.61 19.02 -12.59
C GLN A 310 -1.85 17.97 -13.71
N GLY A 311 -3.01 17.28 -13.67
CA GLY A 311 -3.33 16.18 -14.59
C GLY A 311 -2.74 14.80 -14.22
N HIS A 312 -1.97 14.66 -13.13
CA HIS A 312 -1.40 13.38 -12.69
C HIS A 312 -2.43 12.49 -11.95
N GLY A 313 -3.38 11.95 -12.72
CA GLY A 313 -4.45 11.04 -12.28
C GLY A 313 -5.59 10.89 -13.29
N GLU A 314 -6.61 10.12 -12.95
CA GLU A 314 -7.84 9.96 -13.76
C GLU A 314 -9.08 10.27 -12.92
N ILE A 315 -10.08 10.98 -13.47
CA ILE A 315 -11.36 11.20 -12.76
C ILE A 315 -12.07 9.86 -12.51
N THR A 316 -12.67 9.70 -11.32
CA THR A 316 -13.54 8.57 -11.02
C THR A 316 -14.61 8.93 -9.99
N ASP A 317 -15.78 8.28 -10.09
CA ASP A 317 -16.82 8.24 -9.05
C ASP A 317 -16.92 6.87 -8.34
N GLN A 318 -16.11 5.87 -8.74
CA GLN A 318 -16.19 4.50 -8.24
C GLN A 318 -14.97 4.09 -7.40
N VAL A 319 -15.16 3.15 -6.47
CA VAL A 319 -14.10 2.71 -5.54
C VAL A 319 -13.21 1.59 -6.07
N PHE A 320 -13.61 0.91 -7.16
CA PHE A 320 -12.86 -0.20 -7.75
C PHE A 320 -11.87 0.26 -8.84
N GLY A 321 -10.73 -0.42 -8.90
CA GLY A 321 -9.63 -0.14 -9.83
C GLY A 321 -9.76 -0.82 -11.18
N THR A 322 -9.07 -0.31 -12.19
CA THR A 322 -9.19 -0.75 -13.59
C THR A 322 -8.79 -2.21 -13.85
N GLU A 323 -8.02 -2.83 -12.93
CA GLU A 323 -7.61 -4.24 -12.98
C GLU A 323 -8.69 -5.23 -12.47
N THR A 324 -9.74 -4.72 -11.79
CA THR A 324 -10.77 -5.52 -11.09
C THR A 324 -11.87 -6.06 -12.03
N LYS A 325 -12.64 -7.08 -11.60
CA LYS A 325 -13.83 -7.52 -12.35
C LYS A 325 -15.03 -6.61 -12.08
N ALA A 326 -15.08 -6.02 -10.88
CA ALA A 326 -16.07 -5.04 -10.45
C ALA A 326 -16.11 -3.78 -11.33
N TYR A 327 -14.97 -3.35 -11.89
CA TYR A 327 -14.82 -2.10 -12.62
C TYR A 327 -15.75 -1.95 -13.82
N ASP A 328 -16.41 -0.79 -13.91
CA ASP A 328 -17.20 -0.37 -15.06
C ASP A 328 -16.84 1.07 -15.44
N LYS A 329 -16.25 1.26 -16.62
CA LYS A 329 -15.81 2.58 -17.10
C LYS A 329 -16.95 3.60 -17.22
N SER A 330 -18.20 3.18 -17.37
CA SER A 330 -19.35 4.09 -17.38
C SER A 330 -19.63 4.73 -16.01
N LEU A 331 -19.12 4.14 -14.92
CA LEU A 331 -19.23 4.67 -13.56
C LEU A 331 -18.11 5.65 -13.19
N ASP A 332 -17.08 5.87 -14.04
CA ASP A 332 -16.02 6.84 -13.73
C ASP A 332 -16.49 8.31 -13.84
N THR A 333 -17.62 8.56 -14.51
CA THR A 333 -18.22 9.91 -14.66
C THR A 333 -19.75 9.89 -14.49
N TYR A 334 -20.24 9.15 -13.50
CA TYR A 334 -21.67 9.07 -13.16
C TYR A 334 -22.21 10.37 -12.52
N TYR A 335 -21.33 11.11 -11.84
CA TYR A 335 -21.59 12.39 -11.18
C TYR A 335 -20.78 13.53 -11.82
N PRO A 336 -21.14 13.96 -13.05
CA PRO A 336 -20.60 15.20 -13.62
C PRO A 336 -20.93 16.39 -12.73
N HIS A 337 -20.06 17.41 -12.71
CA HIS A 337 -20.25 18.61 -11.90
C HIS A 337 -21.53 19.37 -12.29
N ASP A 338 -22.53 19.36 -11.40
CA ASP A 338 -23.82 20.04 -11.55
C ASP A 338 -24.34 20.57 -10.18
N PRO A 339 -23.87 21.76 -9.76
CA PRO A 339 -24.35 22.42 -8.55
C PRO A 339 -25.85 22.77 -8.56
N ALA A 340 -26.51 22.80 -9.72
CA ALA A 340 -27.94 23.08 -9.81
C ALA A 340 -28.77 21.82 -9.47
N LYS A 341 -28.38 20.66 -10.02
CA LYS A 341 -28.93 19.35 -9.64
C LYS A 341 -28.62 19.00 -8.18
N ALA A 342 -27.41 19.32 -7.69
CA ALA A 342 -27.09 19.17 -6.27
C ALA A 342 -28.03 20.00 -5.37
N LYS A 343 -28.27 21.28 -5.69
CA LYS A 343 -29.25 22.13 -4.97
C LYS A 343 -30.67 21.58 -5.03
N LYS A 344 -31.10 21.06 -6.19
CA LYS A 344 -32.42 20.43 -6.32
C LYS A 344 -32.52 19.17 -5.44
N LEU A 345 -31.54 18.27 -5.49
CA LEU A 345 -31.52 17.06 -4.67
C LEU A 345 -31.54 17.39 -3.17
N LEU A 346 -30.80 18.42 -2.72
CA LEU A 346 -30.87 18.91 -1.34
C LEU A 346 -32.26 19.45 -1.00
N ALA A 347 -32.90 20.22 -1.89
CA ALA A 347 -34.24 20.75 -1.67
C ALA A 347 -35.32 19.65 -1.61
N ASP A 348 -35.31 18.71 -2.56
CA ASP A 348 -36.19 17.53 -2.59
C ASP A 348 -35.98 16.66 -1.33
N ALA A 349 -34.74 16.55 -0.85
CA ALA A 349 -34.39 15.87 0.39
C ALA A 349 -34.82 16.62 1.67
N GLY A 350 -35.37 17.84 1.57
CA GLY A 350 -35.81 18.65 2.72
C GLY A 350 -34.70 19.51 3.35
N TYR A 351 -33.54 19.62 2.70
CA TYR A 351 -32.35 20.38 3.13
C TYR A 351 -32.11 21.62 2.25
N ALA A 352 -33.17 22.27 1.76
CA ALA A 352 -33.10 23.48 0.95
C ALA A 352 -32.36 24.66 1.64
N GLY A 353 -32.38 24.70 2.97
CA GLY A 353 -31.63 25.67 3.78
C GLY A 353 -30.17 25.28 4.05
N GLY A 354 -29.68 24.17 3.48
CA GLY A 354 -28.36 23.63 3.74
C GLY A 354 -28.23 22.90 5.07
N PHE A 355 -26.99 22.50 5.40
CA PHE A 355 -26.60 21.94 6.70
C PHE A 355 -25.09 22.10 6.92
N ALA A 356 -24.63 21.88 8.16
CA ALA A 356 -23.20 21.88 8.48
C ALA A 356 -22.61 20.45 8.41
N LEU A 357 -21.47 20.29 7.74
CA LEU A 357 -20.74 19.03 7.64
C LEU A 357 -19.37 19.18 8.32
N LYS A 358 -19.17 18.46 9.43
CA LYS A 358 -17.90 18.50 10.18
C LYS A 358 -16.95 17.40 9.68
N LEU A 359 -15.77 17.80 9.20
CA LEU A 359 -14.75 16.91 8.66
C LEU A 359 -13.43 17.02 9.47
N PRO A 360 -12.65 15.95 9.62
CA PRO A 360 -11.31 16.05 10.17
C PRO A 360 -10.36 16.64 9.11
N ARG A 361 -9.45 17.54 9.50
CA ARG A 361 -8.29 17.90 8.69
C ARG A 361 -7.05 17.28 9.33
N VAL A 362 -6.41 16.36 8.59
CA VAL A 362 -5.16 15.70 8.99
C VAL A 362 -3.96 16.35 8.29
N PRO A 363 -2.71 16.20 8.80
CA PRO A 363 -1.54 16.91 8.27
C PRO A 363 -1.21 16.66 6.79
N SER A 364 -1.63 15.53 6.21
CA SER A 364 -1.43 15.19 4.80
C SER A 364 -2.36 15.92 3.82
N MET A 365 -3.29 16.75 4.30
CA MET A 365 -4.24 17.48 3.46
C MET A 365 -3.75 18.88 3.08
N THR A 366 -3.56 19.12 1.78
CA THR A 366 -3.16 20.42 1.23
C THR A 366 -4.26 21.47 1.37
N ASP A 367 -3.89 22.74 1.56
CA ASP A 367 -4.85 23.85 1.64
C ASP A 367 -5.68 24.02 0.37
N ALA A 368 -5.13 23.68 -0.80
CA ALA A 368 -5.86 23.70 -2.07
C ALA A 368 -7.05 22.72 -2.07
N LEU A 369 -6.84 21.48 -1.63
CA LEU A 369 -7.88 20.45 -1.56
C LEU A 369 -8.95 20.79 -0.50
N VAL A 370 -8.49 21.24 0.67
CA VAL A 370 -9.33 21.74 1.77
C VAL A 370 -10.23 22.89 1.32
N SER A 371 -9.68 23.81 0.52
CA SER A 371 -10.39 24.98 0.00
C SER A 371 -11.36 24.64 -1.14
N SER A 372 -10.98 23.73 -2.05
CA SER A 372 -11.86 23.30 -3.16
C SER A 372 -13.11 22.62 -2.60
N ILE A 373 -12.95 21.63 -1.71
CA ILE A 373 -14.08 20.91 -1.09
C ILE A 373 -14.99 21.88 -0.30
N GLN A 374 -14.42 22.87 0.40
CA GLN A 374 -15.20 23.87 1.12
C GLN A 374 -15.94 24.84 0.19
N THR A 375 -15.37 25.15 -0.98
CA THR A 375 -15.98 26.03 -1.99
C THR A 375 -17.13 25.32 -2.71
N ASP A 376 -16.89 24.12 -3.22
CA ASP A 376 -17.82 23.29 -3.98
C ASP A 376 -19.07 22.95 -3.17
N LEU A 377 -18.86 22.40 -1.96
CA LEU A 377 -19.95 22.05 -1.04
C LEU A 377 -20.62 23.31 -0.47
N GLY A 378 -19.86 24.38 -0.24
CA GLY A 378 -20.40 25.68 0.17
C GLY A 378 -21.32 26.31 -0.88
N ALA A 379 -20.98 26.19 -2.17
CA ALA A 379 -21.76 26.72 -3.28
C ALA A 379 -23.16 26.09 -3.40
N VAL A 380 -23.37 24.89 -2.86
CA VAL A 380 -24.67 24.18 -2.78
C VAL A 380 -25.35 24.26 -1.41
N GLY A 381 -24.75 24.95 -0.43
CA GLY A 381 -25.30 25.16 0.91
C GLY A 381 -24.84 24.17 1.99
N ILE A 382 -23.88 23.29 1.69
CA ILE A 382 -23.28 22.37 2.65
C ILE A 382 -22.08 23.07 3.30
N LYS A 383 -22.27 23.62 4.50
CA LYS A 383 -21.21 24.34 5.22
C LYS A 383 -20.20 23.36 5.83
N VAL A 384 -19.11 23.12 5.11
CA VAL A 384 -17.97 22.36 5.63
C VAL A 384 -17.34 23.10 6.83
N THR A 385 -17.01 22.36 7.89
CA THR A 385 -16.23 22.84 9.04
C THR A 385 -15.09 21.86 9.31
N TRP A 386 -13.86 22.31 9.10
CA TRP A 386 -12.66 21.52 9.33
C TRP A 386 -12.24 21.52 10.81
N ASP A 387 -11.96 20.33 11.34
CA ASP A 387 -11.45 20.11 12.70
C ASP A 387 -10.00 19.64 12.59
N GLN A 388 -9.05 20.54 12.85
CA GLN A 388 -7.62 20.29 12.66
C GLN A 388 -7.10 19.32 13.73
N LEU A 389 -6.49 18.21 13.29
CA LEU A 389 -5.94 17.16 14.16
C LEU A 389 -4.42 17.08 14.02
N ASP A 390 -3.74 16.78 15.13
CA ASP A 390 -2.41 16.18 15.11
C ASP A 390 -2.50 14.67 14.83
N ALA A 391 -1.38 14.05 14.49
CA ALA A 391 -1.31 12.64 14.12
C ALA A 391 -1.66 11.67 15.27
N GLY A 392 -1.41 12.04 16.53
CA GLY A 392 -1.68 11.19 17.68
C GLY A 392 -3.16 11.17 18.07
N GLY A 393 -3.79 12.35 18.08
CA GLY A 393 -5.23 12.49 18.34
C GLY A 393 -6.12 12.00 17.20
N ALA A 394 -5.63 12.01 15.95
CA ALA A 394 -6.41 11.63 14.78
C ALA A 394 -7.03 10.23 14.86
N VAL A 395 -6.23 9.20 15.15
CA VAL A 395 -6.70 7.80 15.14
C VAL A 395 -7.80 7.55 16.19
N GLN A 396 -7.66 8.12 17.38
CA GLN A 396 -8.67 8.04 18.44
C GLN A 396 -9.97 8.72 18.00
N LYS A 397 -9.90 10.00 17.62
CA LYS A 397 -11.07 10.84 17.33
C LYS A 397 -11.84 10.38 16.09
N ILE A 398 -11.14 9.85 15.08
CA ILE A 398 -11.74 9.33 13.85
C ILE A 398 -12.33 7.93 14.07
N TYR A 399 -11.54 6.94 14.52
CA TYR A 399 -11.96 5.52 14.45
C TYR A 399 -12.53 4.96 15.77
N ARG A 400 -12.13 5.51 16.93
CA ARG A 400 -12.61 5.05 18.24
C ARG A 400 -13.81 5.87 18.70
N ASP A 401 -13.69 7.19 18.72
CA ASP A 401 -14.76 8.10 19.13
C ASP A 401 -15.83 8.29 18.03
N ARG A 402 -15.48 7.94 16.78
CA ARG A 402 -16.33 8.07 15.59
C ARG A 402 -16.93 9.47 15.48
N ALA A 403 -16.08 10.50 15.64
CA ALA A 403 -16.50 11.89 15.82
C ALA A 403 -16.91 12.60 14.51
N TYR A 404 -16.77 11.94 13.36
CA TYR A 404 -16.95 12.52 12.02
C TYR A 404 -17.88 11.68 11.16
N SER A 405 -18.57 12.38 10.26
CA SER A 405 -19.54 11.79 9.34
C SER A 405 -18.90 11.32 8.02
N ALA A 406 -17.74 11.91 7.68
CA ALA A 406 -16.93 11.58 6.52
C ALA A 406 -15.48 12.04 6.73
N MET A 407 -14.56 11.58 5.88
CA MET A 407 -13.16 12.03 5.83
C MET A 407 -12.63 11.96 4.40
N VAL A 408 -11.70 12.87 4.04
CA VAL A 408 -10.91 12.73 2.81
C VAL A 408 -9.82 11.69 3.04
N MET A 409 -9.78 10.64 2.22
CA MET A 409 -8.76 9.61 2.27
C MET A 409 -8.24 9.27 0.88
N ASN A 410 -6.99 8.81 0.83
CA ASN A 410 -6.54 7.92 -0.23
C ASN A 410 -6.93 6.49 0.18
N MET A 411 -7.45 5.69 -0.75
CA MET A 411 -7.78 4.29 -0.54
C MET A 411 -7.31 3.44 -1.73
N GLY A 412 -6.60 2.36 -1.43
CA GLY A 412 -6.11 1.42 -2.42
C GLY A 412 -7.22 0.74 -3.22
N GLN A 413 -6.94 0.52 -4.50
CA GLN A 413 -7.76 -0.22 -5.45
C GLN A 413 -7.02 -1.51 -5.83
N PRO A 414 -6.94 -2.51 -4.93
CA PRO A 414 -6.30 -3.78 -5.23
C PRO A 414 -7.02 -4.49 -6.39
N SER A 415 -6.30 -5.33 -7.14
CA SER A 415 -6.80 -6.06 -8.31
C SER A 415 -7.83 -7.17 -8.01
N ILE A 416 -8.25 -7.30 -6.75
CA ILE A 416 -9.19 -8.31 -6.25
C ILE A 416 -10.39 -7.60 -5.62
N ASP A 417 -11.56 -7.73 -6.25
CA ASP A 417 -12.83 -7.10 -5.84
C ASP A 417 -13.07 -7.20 -4.32
N TRP A 418 -12.96 -8.42 -3.80
CA TRP A 418 -13.27 -8.78 -2.41
C TRP A 418 -12.41 -8.06 -1.36
N LEU A 419 -11.20 -7.61 -1.70
CA LEU A 419 -10.37 -6.81 -0.79
C LEU A 419 -10.94 -5.39 -0.63
N THR A 420 -11.43 -4.81 -1.73
CA THR A 420 -12.15 -3.53 -1.73
C THR A 420 -13.44 -3.64 -0.93
N ASP A 421 -14.15 -4.76 -1.06
CA ASP A 421 -15.35 -5.07 -0.27
C ASP A 421 -15.05 -5.19 1.23
N GLN A 422 -14.05 -5.98 1.63
CA GLN A 422 -13.68 -6.15 3.04
C GLN A 422 -13.28 -4.82 3.70
N ASP A 423 -12.61 -3.94 2.97
CA ASP A 423 -12.11 -2.69 3.53
C ASP A 423 -13.17 -1.58 3.58
N LEU A 424 -13.91 -1.38 2.49
CA LEU A 424 -14.80 -0.22 2.32
C LEU A 424 -16.29 -0.54 2.56
N VAL A 425 -16.72 -1.78 2.29
CA VAL A 425 -18.13 -2.16 2.23
C VAL A 425 -18.56 -2.93 3.48
N THR A 426 -17.80 -3.95 3.90
CA THR A 426 -18.14 -4.73 5.12
C THR A 426 -17.95 -3.90 6.40
N PRO A 427 -18.66 -4.19 7.51
CA PRO A 427 -18.49 -3.47 8.78
C PRO A 427 -17.04 -3.53 9.31
N GLY A 428 -16.35 -2.39 9.25
CA GLY A 428 -14.90 -2.33 9.42
C GLY A 428 -14.40 -0.92 9.75
N ALA A 429 -13.14 -0.61 9.44
CA ALA A 429 -12.56 0.71 9.71
C ALA A 429 -13.22 1.83 8.88
N PHE A 430 -13.52 1.56 7.60
CA PHE A 430 -14.06 2.54 6.65
C PHE A 430 -15.58 2.42 6.46
N ASN A 431 -16.21 1.36 7.00
CA ASN A 431 -17.64 1.31 7.33
C ASN A 431 -17.82 1.23 8.86
N MET A 432 -17.28 2.21 9.59
CA MET A 432 -17.26 2.21 11.06
C MET A 432 -18.65 2.25 11.72
N PHE A 433 -19.68 2.72 11.01
CA PHE A 433 -21.07 2.70 11.47
C PHE A 433 -21.82 1.41 11.07
N GLY A 434 -21.19 0.49 10.33
CA GLY A 434 -21.78 -0.79 9.93
C GLY A 434 -23.02 -0.64 9.04
N THR A 435 -23.11 0.41 8.24
CA THR A 435 -24.28 0.64 7.38
C THR A 435 -24.28 -0.38 6.24
N THR A 436 -25.41 -1.07 6.05
CA THR A 436 -25.67 -2.00 4.95
C THR A 436 -27.13 -1.91 4.52
N ASP A 437 -27.45 -2.52 3.39
CA ASP A 437 -28.81 -2.68 2.86
C ASP A 437 -29.00 -4.10 2.29
N PRO A 438 -30.23 -4.50 1.90
CA PRO A 438 -30.50 -5.85 1.40
C PRO A 438 -29.79 -6.21 0.08
N ALA A 439 -29.49 -5.22 -0.78
CA ALA A 439 -28.77 -5.48 -2.03
C ALA A 439 -27.29 -5.75 -1.74
N VAL A 440 -26.64 -4.88 -0.94
CA VAL A 440 -25.24 -5.08 -0.51
C VAL A 440 -25.07 -6.40 0.24
N THR A 441 -25.99 -6.73 1.14
CA THR A 441 -25.93 -7.97 1.93
C THR A 441 -26.06 -9.22 1.06
N ARG A 442 -26.96 -9.22 0.05
CA ARG A 442 -27.05 -10.30 -0.94
C ARG A 442 -25.77 -10.39 -1.76
N LEU A 443 -25.32 -9.27 -2.31
CA LEU A 443 -24.26 -9.22 -3.31
C LEU A 443 -22.91 -9.63 -2.73
N LEU A 444 -22.56 -9.16 -1.53
CA LEU A 444 -21.36 -9.62 -0.82
C LEU A 444 -21.36 -11.15 -0.62
N GLY A 445 -22.51 -11.75 -0.30
CA GLY A 445 -22.63 -13.21 -0.20
C GLY A 445 -22.42 -13.92 -1.54
N GLN A 446 -22.81 -13.31 -2.66
CA GLN A 446 -22.59 -13.84 -4.01
C GLN A 446 -21.13 -13.67 -4.47
N VAL A 447 -20.47 -12.55 -4.16
CA VAL A 447 -19.02 -12.34 -4.38
C VAL A 447 -18.20 -13.35 -3.58
N GLN A 448 -18.58 -13.58 -2.32
CA GLN A 448 -17.84 -14.47 -1.42
C GLN A 448 -18.00 -15.96 -1.77
N ALA A 449 -19.24 -16.42 -2.02
CA ALA A 449 -19.56 -17.84 -2.11
C ALA A 449 -19.96 -18.34 -3.52
N GLY A 450 -20.16 -17.45 -4.49
CA GLY A 450 -20.49 -17.81 -5.87
C GLY A 450 -19.29 -18.38 -6.65
N ASP A 451 -19.56 -19.05 -7.78
CA ASP A 451 -18.53 -19.38 -8.77
C ASP A 451 -17.92 -18.11 -9.42
N GLU A 452 -16.87 -18.25 -10.22
CA GLU A 452 -16.17 -17.10 -10.84
C GLU A 452 -17.12 -16.16 -11.62
N GLY A 453 -18.08 -16.73 -12.35
CA GLY A 453 -19.05 -15.95 -13.14
C GLY A 453 -20.10 -15.27 -12.26
N GLN A 454 -20.59 -15.98 -11.24
CA GLN A 454 -21.53 -15.42 -10.26
C GLN A 454 -20.88 -14.30 -9.44
N ALA A 455 -19.65 -14.50 -8.97
CA ALA A 455 -18.91 -13.52 -8.20
C ALA A 455 -18.62 -12.27 -9.03
N ALA A 456 -18.05 -12.40 -10.24
CA ALA A 456 -17.75 -11.27 -11.11
C ALA A 456 -19.01 -10.47 -11.52
N ALA A 457 -20.15 -11.14 -11.71
CA ALA A 457 -21.43 -10.48 -11.95
C ALA A 457 -21.93 -9.72 -10.71
N ALA A 458 -21.85 -10.34 -9.52
CA ALA A 458 -22.23 -9.72 -8.26
C ALA A 458 -21.35 -8.52 -7.90
N SER A 459 -20.04 -8.59 -8.13
CA SER A 459 -19.10 -7.47 -7.93
C SER A 459 -19.49 -6.25 -8.77
N LYS A 460 -19.92 -6.47 -10.02
CA LYS A 460 -20.38 -5.39 -10.91
C LYS A 460 -21.71 -4.78 -10.49
N GLU A 461 -22.68 -5.63 -10.11
CA GLU A 461 -23.96 -5.15 -9.56
C GLU A 461 -23.74 -4.37 -8.26
N LEU A 462 -22.80 -4.81 -7.42
CA LEU A 462 -22.42 -4.18 -6.16
C LEU A 462 -21.75 -2.82 -6.38
N ASN A 463 -20.71 -2.76 -7.22
CA ASN A 463 -20.03 -1.51 -7.58
C ASN A 463 -21.04 -0.48 -8.12
N LYS A 464 -21.90 -0.89 -9.06
CA LYS A 464 -22.97 -0.02 -9.57
C LYS A 464 -23.88 0.47 -8.44
N HIS A 465 -24.40 -0.41 -7.59
CA HIS A 465 -25.27 -0.03 -6.47
C HIS A 465 -24.59 0.93 -5.48
N LEU A 466 -23.31 0.71 -5.17
CA LEU A 466 -22.51 1.58 -4.29
C LEU A 466 -22.34 3.00 -4.88
N VAL A 467 -22.14 3.10 -6.20
CA VAL A 467 -22.10 4.37 -6.93
C VAL A 467 -23.49 5.02 -6.94
N GLU A 468 -24.53 4.33 -7.41
CA GLU A 468 -25.90 4.89 -7.52
C GLU A 468 -26.48 5.35 -6.17
N GLN A 469 -26.19 4.62 -5.09
CA GLN A 469 -26.55 4.99 -3.72
C GLN A 469 -25.59 6.00 -3.07
N ALA A 470 -24.57 6.48 -3.80
CA ALA A 470 -23.54 7.39 -3.32
C ALA A 470 -22.99 7.00 -1.94
N TRP A 471 -22.42 5.79 -1.83
CA TRP A 471 -21.76 5.33 -0.60
C TRP A 471 -20.45 6.08 -0.31
N PHE A 472 -19.86 6.68 -1.34
CA PHE A 472 -18.60 7.40 -1.33
C PHE A 472 -18.75 8.65 -2.20
N ALA A 473 -17.75 9.54 -2.16
CA ALA A 473 -17.53 10.53 -3.22
C ALA A 473 -16.03 10.57 -3.59
N PRO A 474 -15.57 9.63 -4.45
CA PRO A 474 -14.24 9.69 -5.06
C PRO A 474 -14.05 10.98 -5.87
N PHE A 475 -12.81 11.41 -6.04
CA PHE A 475 -12.44 12.56 -6.89
C PHE A 475 -11.68 12.08 -8.14
N TYR A 476 -10.62 11.31 -7.92
CA TYR A 476 -9.73 10.79 -8.95
C TYR A 476 -8.91 9.59 -8.45
N ARG A 477 -8.50 8.72 -9.37
CA ARG A 477 -7.37 7.79 -9.20
C ARG A 477 -6.08 8.60 -9.21
N LEU A 478 -5.20 8.33 -8.25
CA LEU A 478 -3.91 9.00 -8.12
C LEU A 478 -2.89 8.33 -9.05
N GLN A 479 -2.27 9.11 -9.93
CA GLN A 479 -1.07 8.64 -10.63
C GLN A 479 0.13 8.73 -9.67
N TYR A 480 0.80 7.60 -9.52
CA TYR A 480 2.12 7.45 -8.91
C TYR A 480 3.17 7.27 -10.01
N GLN A 481 4.41 7.57 -9.69
CA GLN A 481 5.54 7.32 -10.59
C GLN A 481 6.61 6.52 -9.85
N LEU A 482 6.84 5.27 -10.26
CA LEU A 482 8.01 4.51 -9.85
C LEU A 482 9.22 5.09 -10.60
N VAL A 483 10.24 5.49 -9.86
CA VAL A 483 11.47 6.09 -10.40
C VAL A 483 12.64 5.19 -10.02
N SER A 484 13.60 4.97 -10.94
CA SER A 484 14.88 4.34 -10.62
C SER A 484 16.06 4.94 -11.37
N THR A 485 17.27 4.75 -10.84
CA THR A 485 18.53 4.99 -11.55
C THR A 485 18.67 4.03 -12.74
N LYS A 486 19.52 4.38 -13.71
CA LYS A 486 19.84 3.51 -14.86
C LYS A 486 20.41 2.15 -14.47
N ASP A 487 21.03 2.03 -13.30
CA ASP A 487 21.72 0.83 -12.84
C ASP A 487 20.79 -0.16 -12.10
N VAL A 488 19.52 0.23 -11.88
CA VAL A 488 18.49 -0.61 -11.25
C VAL A 488 17.23 -0.67 -12.12
N LYS A 489 16.85 -1.89 -12.51
CA LYS A 489 15.53 -2.22 -13.06
C LYS A 489 14.57 -2.44 -11.89
N ALA A 490 13.51 -1.64 -11.82
CA ALA A 490 12.39 -1.82 -10.91
C ALA A 490 11.09 -2.01 -11.71
N VAL A 491 10.18 -2.86 -11.22
CA VAL A 491 8.89 -3.14 -11.89
C VAL A 491 7.74 -2.91 -10.91
N THR A 492 6.67 -2.26 -11.34
CA THR A 492 5.43 -2.10 -10.56
C THR A 492 4.70 -3.43 -10.41
N GLN A 493 4.07 -3.67 -9.26
CA GLN A 493 3.28 -4.87 -9.00
C GLN A 493 1.77 -4.54 -9.01
N SER A 494 0.96 -5.33 -9.73
CA SER A 494 -0.50 -5.22 -9.76
C SER A 494 -1.08 -5.14 -8.35
N GLY A 495 -2.03 -4.22 -8.16
CA GLY A 495 -2.71 -4.03 -6.89
C GLY A 495 -1.84 -3.60 -5.70
N MET A 496 -0.65 -3.01 -5.91
CA MET A 496 0.25 -2.57 -4.82
C MET A 496 0.78 -1.14 -4.99
N ALA A 497 0.86 -0.38 -3.88
CA ALA A 497 1.42 0.98 -3.83
C ALA A 497 2.95 1.04 -4.05
N VAL A 498 3.66 -0.05 -3.79
CA VAL A 498 5.12 -0.18 -3.93
C VAL A 498 5.47 -1.55 -4.54
N PRO A 499 6.55 -1.66 -5.34
CA PRO A 499 7.06 -2.95 -5.79
C PRO A 499 7.40 -3.90 -4.64
N SER A 500 7.40 -5.21 -4.89
CA SER A 500 8.08 -6.14 -3.99
C SER A 500 9.60 -5.98 -4.13
N ILE A 501 10.37 -6.26 -3.07
CA ILE A 501 11.84 -6.28 -3.19
C ILE A 501 12.34 -7.31 -4.22
N TYR A 502 11.51 -8.32 -4.55
CA TYR A 502 11.81 -9.34 -5.57
C TYR A 502 11.64 -8.82 -7.01
N ASP A 503 11.01 -7.66 -7.18
CA ASP A 503 10.73 -7.02 -8.47
C ASP A 503 11.80 -5.96 -8.84
N TYR A 504 12.89 -5.91 -8.08
CA TYR A 504 14.11 -5.14 -8.34
C TYR A 504 15.26 -6.05 -8.80
N ALA A 505 16.04 -5.60 -9.79
CA ALA A 505 17.26 -6.26 -10.23
C ALA A 505 18.30 -5.25 -10.76
N PRO A 506 19.61 -5.57 -10.73
CA PRO A 506 20.63 -4.79 -11.42
C PRO A 506 20.31 -4.65 -12.92
N ALA A 507 20.63 -3.50 -13.52
CA ALA A 507 20.42 -3.30 -14.94
C ALA A 507 21.26 -4.27 -15.78
N GLY A 508 20.62 -4.93 -16.75
CA GLY A 508 21.26 -5.90 -17.65
C GLY A 508 21.33 -7.34 -17.14
N SER A 509 20.71 -7.67 -16.00
CA SER A 509 20.51 -9.06 -15.53
C SER A 509 19.27 -9.72 -16.12
#